data_AF-W1YIV1-F1
#
_entry.id   AF-W1YIV1-F1
#
_cell.length_a   1.000
_cell.length_b   1.000
_cell.length_c   1.000
_cell.angle_alpha   90.00
_cell.angle_beta   90.00
_cell.angle_gamma   90.00
#
_symmetry.space_group_name_H-M   'P 1'
#
loop_
_entity.id
_entity.type
_entity.pdbx_description
1 polymer ?
#
loop_
_entity_poly.entity_id
_entity_poly.type
_entity_poly.pdbx_seq_one_letter_code
_entity_poly.pdbx_strand_id
1 'polypeptide(L)'
;YPMHKWADKLKNWVNFLIIPLFSFLNAGVSFTDVSADHLFHPVVLGVSLGLILGKQFGIFSAVFVLVKSKIIKMPTNTTWPEVYGTAIICGIG
;
A
#
# COMPACT_ATOMS: atom_id res chain seq x y z
N TYR A 1 10.41 -9.81 28.46
CA TYR A 1 10.51 -8.37 28.17
C TYR A 1 9.13 -7.72 28.38
N PRO A 2 8.93 -6.87 29.41
CA PRO A 2 7.63 -6.28 29.73
C PRO A 2 7.05 -5.42 28.59
N MET A 3 7.91 -4.75 27.81
CA MET A 3 7.50 -3.89 26.70
C MET A 3 6.77 -4.64 25.57
N HIS A 4 7.10 -5.91 25.33
CA HIS A 4 6.44 -6.71 24.30
C HIS A 4 4.98 -7.00 24.67
N LYS A 5 4.71 -7.29 25.95
CA LYS A 5 3.36 -7.56 26.46
C LYS A 5 2.42 -6.35 26.32
N TRP A 6 2.95 -5.14 26.51
CA TRP A 6 2.18 -3.90 26.30
C TRP A 6 1.89 -3.67 24.82
N ALA A 7 2.90 -3.85 23.97
CA ALA A 7 2.74 -3.74 22.52
C ALA A 7 1.71 -4.74 21.99
N ASP A 8 1.73 -6.00 22.43
CA ASP A 8 0.77 -7.01 22.01
C ASP A 8 -0.66 -6.67 22.44
N LYS A 9 -0.84 -6.13 23.65
CA LYS A 9 -2.16 -5.72 24.16
C LYS A 9 -2.73 -4.52 23.39
N LEU A 10 -1.87 -3.57 23.03
CA LEU A 10 -2.24 -2.40 22.22
C LEU A 10 -2.50 -2.78 20.77
N LYS A 11 -1.71 -3.70 20.20
CA LYS A 11 -1.78 -4.13 18.80
C LYS A 11 -3.17 -4.58 18.40
N ASN A 12 -3.85 -5.35 19.27
CA ASN A 12 -5.23 -5.75 19.00
C ASN A 12 -6.18 -4.54 18.95
N TRP A 13 -6.11 -3.63 19.91
CA TRP A 13 -6.99 -2.45 19.94
C TRP A 13 -6.73 -1.51 18.75
N VAL A 14 -5.46 -1.35 18.37
CA VAL A 14 -5.05 -0.55 17.22
C VAL A 14 -5.56 -1.16 15.92
N ASN A 15 -5.31 -2.45 15.66
CA ASN A 15 -5.70 -3.08 14.40
C ASN A 15 -7.21 -3.22 14.23
N PHE A 16 -7.95 -3.48 15.31
CA PHE A 16 -9.40 -3.72 15.22
C PHE A 16 -10.25 -2.45 15.36
N LEU A 17 -9.74 -1.38 15.98
CA LEU A 17 -10.53 -0.17 16.23
C LEU A 17 -9.89 1.08 15.61
N ILE A 18 -8.61 1.34 15.90
CA ILE A 18 -7.98 2.61 15.47
C ILE A 18 -7.76 2.64 13.96
N ILE A 19 -7.16 1.59 13.38
CA ILE A 19 -6.85 1.55 11.94
C ILE A 19 -8.13 1.67 11.10
N PRO A 20 -9.21 0.87 11.34
CA PRO A 20 -10.43 1.00 10.55
C PRO A 20 -11.11 2.36 10.72
N LEU A 21 -11.16 2.89 11.95
CA LEU A 21 -11.77 4.19 12.22
C LEU A 21 -10.99 5.33 11.55
N PHE A 22 -9.66 5.32 11.66
CA PHE A 22 -8.79 6.31 11.03
C PHE A 22 -8.92 6.28 9.50
N SER A 23 -8.89 5.09 8.91
CA SER A 23 -9.06 4.94 7.46
C SER A 23 -10.46 5.36 7.01
N PHE A 24 -11.51 5.06 7.76
CA PHE A 24 -12.88 5.46 7.42
C PHE A 24 -13.04 7.00 7.43
N LEU A 25 -12.50 7.67 8.45
CA LEU A 25 -12.57 9.13 8.58
C LEU A 25 -11.71 9.84 7.51
N ASN A 26 -10.51 9.33 7.21
CA ASN A 26 -9.60 9.94 6.23
C ASN A 26 -9.90 9.56 4.78
N ALA A 27 -10.57 8.43 4.52
CA ALA A 27 -11.03 8.07 3.18
C ALA A 27 -12.07 9.05 2.64
N GLY A 28 -12.57 9.98 3.46
CA GLY A 28 -13.38 11.11 3.02
C GLY A 28 -14.65 10.64 2.33
N VAL A 29 -15.28 9.57 2.84
CA VAL A 29 -16.44 8.94 2.22
C VAL A 29 -17.67 9.84 2.40
N SER A 30 -17.78 10.87 1.55
CA SER A 30 -18.97 11.70 1.44
C SER A 30 -20.01 10.93 0.64
N PHE A 31 -20.86 10.17 1.35
CA PHE A 31 -22.00 9.47 0.75
C PHE A 31 -23.09 10.40 0.20
N THR A 32 -23.00 11.71 0.49
CA THR A 32 -24.01 12.71 0.16
C THR A 32 -23.95 13.19 -1.31
N ASP A 33 -22.78 13.12 -1.96
CA ASP A 33 -22.55 13.64 -3.32
C ASP A 33 -21.87 12.61 -4.24
N VAL A 34 -22.15 11.31 -4.06
CA VAL A 34 -21.62 10.25 -4.92
C VAL A 34 -22.36 10.23 -6.27
N SER A 35 -22.20 11.29 -7.05
CA SER A 35 -22.60 11.27 -8.46
C SER A 35 -21.49 10.60 -9.26
N ALA A 36 -21.84 9.59 -10.08
CA ALA A 36 -20.90 8.86 -10.94
C ALA A 36 -20.05 9.79 -11.83
N ASP A 37 -20.56 10.99 -12.14
CA ASP A 37 -19.86 12.04 -12.89
C ASP A 37 -18.55 12.50 -12.21
N HIS A 38 -18.49 12.55 -10.88
CA HIS A 38 -17.28 12.93 -10.15
C HIS A 38 -16.19 11.85 -10.21
N LEU A 39 -16.57 10.57 -10.35
CA LEU A 39 -15.62 9.46 -10.50
C LEU A 39 -14.93 9.47 -11.87
N PHE A 40 -15.62 9.96 -12.91
CA PHE A 40 -15.06 10.10 -14.26
C PHE A 40 -14.35 11.44 -14.49
N HIS A 41 -14.26 12.30 -13.47
CA HIS A 41 -13.53 13.55 -13.60
C HIS A 41 -12.05 13.26 -13.93
N PRO A 42 -11.47 13.89 -14.97
CA PRO A 42 -10.14 13.56 -15.47
C PRO A 42 -9.03 13.71 -14.41
N VAL A 43 -9.23 14.59 -13.41
CA VAL A 43 -8.31 14.72 -12.27
C VAL A 43 -8.35 13.49 -11.35
N VAL A 44 -9.53 12.97 -11.04
CA VAL A 44 -9.69 11.78 -10.18
C VAL A 44 -9.13 10.54 -10.88
N LEU A 45 -9.41 10.39 -12.18
CA LEU A 45 -8.83 9.32 -12.99
C LEU A 45 -7.30 9.45 -13.13
N GLY A 46 -6.79 10.66 -13.36
CA GLY A 46 -5.36 10.91 -13.47
C GLY A 46 -4.61 10.59 -12.17
N VAL A 47 -5.13 11.04 -11.02
CA VAL A 47 -4.53 10.77 -9.71
C VAL A 47 -4.64 9.30 -9.34
N SER A 48 -5.78 8.64 -9.57
CA SER A 48 -5.95 7.21 -9.27
C SER A 48 -5.04 6.33 -10.13
N LEU A 49 -5.00 6.55 -11.45
CA LEU A 49 -4.09 5.83 -12.34
C LEU A 49 -2.62 6.13 -12.02
N GLY A 50 -2.30 7.38 -11.72
CA GLY A 50 -0.95 7.79 -11.33
C GLY A 50 -0.49 7.13 -10.03
N LEU A 51 -1.37 7.00 -9.04
CA LEU A 51 -1.07 6.29 -7.79
C LEU A 51 -0.90 4.79 -8.00
N ILE A 52 -1.81 4.16 -8.74
CA ILE A 52 -1.79 2.70 -8.99
C ILE A 52 -0.54 2.33 -9.80
N LEU A 53 -0.32 2.99 -10.93
CA LEU A 53 0.81 2.69 -11.81
C LEU A 53 2.13 3.19 -11.21
N GLY A 54 2.13 4.38 -10.59
CA GLY A 54 3.32 4.99 -10.02
C GLY A 54 3.90 4.19 -8.86
N LYS A 55 3.07 3.70 -7.92
CA LYS A 55 3.55 2.85 -6.83
C LYS A 55 4.09 1.51 -7.36
N GLN A 56 3.37 0.88 -8.28
CA GLN A 56 3.78 -0.42 -8.82
C GLN A 56 5.12 -0.32 -9.58
N PHE A 57 5.24 0.65 -10.49
CA PHE A 57 6.47 0.88 -11.25
C PHE A 57 7.60 1.36 -10.33
N GLY A 58 7.33 2.21 -9.35
CA GLY A 58 8.33 2.69 -8.40
C GLY A 58 8.95 1.56 -7.59
N ILE A 59 8.11 0.71 -6.99
CA ILE A 59 8.59 -0.41 -6.15
C ILE A 59 9.32 -1.45 -7.01
N PHE A 60 8.74 -1.85 -8.14
CA PHE A 60 9.35 -2.84 -9.02
C PHE A 60 10.68 -2.36 -9.60
N SER A 61 10.75 -1.12 -10.08
CA SER A 61 11.98 -0.55 -10.64
C SER A 61 13.07 -0.38 -9.57
N ALA A 62 12.72 0.04 -8.36
CA ALA A 62 13.66 0.14 -7.25
C ALA A 62 14.28 -1.23 -6.93
N VAL A 63 13.45 -2.27 -6.79
CA VAL A 63 13.94 -3.64 -6.53
C VAL A 63 14.77 -4.15 -7.72
N PHE A 64 14.33 -3.93 -8.95
CA PHE A 64 15.06 -4.33 -10.15
C PHE A 64 16.45 -3.69 -10.22
N VAL A 65 16.55 -2.38 -9.95
CA VAL A 65 17.83 -1.65 -9.94
C VAL A 65 18.76 -2.15 -8.83
N LEU A 66 18.23 -2.40 -7.64
CA LEU A 66 19.01 -2.89 -6.50
C LEU A 66 19.56 -4.31 -6.73
N VAL A 67 18.76 -5.19 -7.33
CA VAL A 67 19.17 -6.55 -7.70
C VAL A 67 20.16 -6.52 -8.86
N LYS A 68 19.91 -5.73 -9.90
CA LYS A 68 20.80 -5.61 -11.08
C LYS A 68 22.15 -4.99 -10.71
N SER A 69 22.17 -4.04 -9.77
CA SER A 69 23.40 -3.41 -9.26
C SER A 69 24.17 -4.29 -8.28
N LYS A 70 23.70 -5.53 -8.00
CA LYS A 70 24.28 -6.46 -7.02
C LYS A 70 24.41 -5.90 -5.59
N ILE A 71 23.67 -4.83 -5.28
CA ILE A 71 23.65 -4.23 -3.93
C ILE A 71 22.91 -5.15 -2.96
N ILE A 72 21.85 -5.80 -3.45
CA ILE A 72 21.02 -6.73 -2.69
C ILE A 72 20.96 -8.05 -3.43
N LYS A 73 21.13 -9.17 -2.71
CA LYS A 73 20.91 -10.50 -3.26
C LYS A 73 19.42 -10.80 -3.26
N MET A 74 18.92 -11.38 -4.35
CA MET A 74 17.55 -11.89 -4.39
C MET A 74 17.37 -12.88 -3.22
N PRO A 75 16.28 -12.77 -2.42
CA PRO A 75 16.07 -13.65 -1.28
C PRO A 75 16.03 -15.10 -1.75
N THR A 76 16.49 -16.00 -0.89
CA THR A 76 16.60 -17.44 -1.19
C THR A 76 15.22 -18.00 -1.58
N ASN A 77 15.13 -18.67 -2.73
CA ASN A 77 13.90 -19.19 -3.35
C ASN A 77 12.89 -18.16 -3.90
N THR A 78 13.24 -16.87 -4.01
CA THR A 78 12.33 -15.90 -4.63
C THR A 78 12.47 -15.89 -6.15
N THR A 79 11.35 -15.92 -6.85
CA THR A 79 11.22 -15.80 -8.31
C THR A 79 10.73 -14.40 -8.71
N TRP A 80 11.03 -13.96 -9.94
CA TRP A 80 10.57 -12.64 -10.43
C TRP A 80 9.05 -12.40 -10.31
N PRO A 81 8.17 -13.40 -10.49
CA PRO A 81 6.73 -13.27 -10.22
C PRO A 81 6.41 -12.97 -8.75
N GLU A 82 7.15 -13.53 -7.79
CA GLU A 82 6.94 -13.26 -6.36
C GLU A 82 7.38 -11.84 -6.00
N VAL A 83 8.47 -11.35 -6.59
CA VAL A 83 8.89 -9.94 -6.46
C VAL A 83 7.83 -9.00 -7.03
N TYR A 84 7.20 -9.37 -8.15
CA TYR A 84 6.10 -8.60 -8.69
C TYR A 84 4.86 -8.65 -7.78
N GLY A 85 4.55 -9.81 -7.19
CA GLY A 85 3.46 -9.98 -6.23
C GLY A 85 3.65 -9.14 -4.96
N THR A 86 4.87 -9.08 -4.41
CA THR A 86 5.16 -8.20 -3.27
C THR A 86 5.09 -6.73 -3.64
N ALA A 87 5.50 -6.35 -4.86
CA ALA A 87 5.32 -4.98 -5.35
C ALA A 87 3.84 -4.56 -5.40
N ILE A 88 2.94 -5.46 -5.83
CA ILE A 88 1.48 -5.22 -5.81
C ILE A 88 0.99 -4.99 -4.38
N ILE A 89 1.35 -5.88 -3.45
CA ILE A 89 0.93 -5.79 -2.05
C ILE A 89 1.43 -4.50 -1.40
N CYS A 90 2.68 -4.11 -1.67
CA CYS A 90 3.25 -2.85 -1.21
C CYS A 90 2.64 -1.62 -1.90
N GLY A 91 2.10 -1.79 -3.11
CA GLY A 91 1.38 -0.74 -3.83
C GLY A 91 0.01 -0.39 -3.21
N ILE A 92 -0.57 -1.32 -2.44
CA ILE A 92 -1.82 -1.10 -1.72
C ILE A 92 -1.50 -0.37 -0.40
N GLY A 93 -1.70 0.95 -0.38
CA GLY A 93 -1.54 1.77 0.82
C GLY A 93 -2.01 3.19 0.60
#